data_AF-A0A8B6HE57-F1
#
_entry.id   AF-A0A8B6HE57-F1
#
_cell.length_a   1.000
_cell.length_b   1.000
_cell.length_c   1.000
_cell.angle_alpha   90.00
_cell.angle_beta   90.00
_cell.angle_gamma   90.00
#
_symmetry.space_group_name_H-M   'P 1'
#
loop_
_entity.id
_entity.type
_entity.pdbx_description
1 polymer ?
#
loop_
_entity_poly.entity_id
_entity_poly.type
_entity_poly.pdbx_seq_one_letter_code
_entity_poly.pdbx_strand_id
1 'polypeptide(L)' 'MTIELESRTLHANEDFAMNEKVMGFWKLEKKWYNATVLEKTKSGYKVVFADDNLVRVLGLQNLRQKTSR' A
#
# COMPACT_ATOMS: atom_id res chain seq x y z
N MET A 1 20.54 -7.94 -32.31
CA MET A 1 21.54 -7.79 -31.23
C MET A 1 20.77 -7.26 -30.03
N THR A 2 20.67 -8.10 -29.01
CA THR A 2 19.81 -7.99 -27.83
C THR A 2 20.19 -6.82 -26.94
N ILE A 3 19.21 -6.04 -26.49
CA ILE A 3 19.32 -5.32 -25.21
C ILE A 3 18.11 -5.70 -24.36
N GLU A 4 18.28 -6.79 -23.61
CA GLU A 4 17.45 -7.10 -22.45
C GLU A 4 17.74 -6.03 -21.41
N LEU A 5 16.85 -5.04 -21.34
CA LEU A 5 16.88 -4.04 -20.29
C LEU A 5 16.43 -4.72 -18.99
N GLU A 6 17.36 -5.38 -18.33
CA GLU A 6 17.25 -5.77 -16.92
C GLU A 6 17.20 -4.51 -16.06
N SER A 7 16.02 -3.88 -16.03
CA SER A 7 15.67 -2.83 -15.07
C SER A 7 14.51 -3.33 -14.22
N ARG A 8 14.69 -4.51 -13.61
CA ARG A 8 13.88 -4.95 -12.44
C ARG A 8 14.38 -4.29 -11.15
N THR A 9 14.85 -3.05 -11.21
CA THR A 9 14.76 -2.19 -10.05
C THR A 9 13.33 -1.70 -9.99
N LEU A 10 12.50 -2.51 -9.32
CA LEU A 10 11.17 -2.16 -8.86
C LEU A 10 11.30 -0.88 -8.02
N HIS A 11 11.41 0.28 -8.65
CA HIS A 11 10.86 1.50 -8.11
C HIS A 11 9.37 1.27 -8.12
N ALA A 12 8.93 0.50 -7.11
CA ALA A 12 7.58 0.50 -6.60
C ALA A 12 7.14 1.95 -6.65
N ASN A 13 6.29 2.24 -7.63
CA ASN A 13 5.63 3.51 -7.79
C ASN A 13 5.23 3.95 -6.38
N GLU A 14 5.74 5.09 -5.90
CA GLU A 14 5.47 5.56 -4.53
C GLU A 14 3.97 5.78 -4.29
N ASP A 15 3.17 5.63 -5.34
CA ASP A 15 1.74 5.66 -5.34
C ASP A 15 1.12 4.26 -5.44
N PHE A 16 0.23 3.98 -4.49
CA PHE A 16 -0.64 2.82 -4.52
C PHE A 16 -1.85 3.06 -5.43
N ALA A 17 -2.23 2.05 -6.20
CA ALA A 17 -3.40 2.07 -7.06
C ALA A 17 -4.71 1.85 -6.27
N MET A 18 -5.83 2.28 -6.85
CA MET A 18 -7.16 1.95 -6.33
C MET A 18 -7.34 0.43 -6.33
N ASN A 19 -7.95 -0.10 -5.27
CA ASN A 19 -8.15 -1.53 -4.99
C ASN A 19 -6.86 -2.34 -4.80
N GLU A 20 -5.71 -1.68 -4.65
CA GLU A 20 -4.46 -2.37 -4.36
C GLU A 20 -4.43 -2.90 -2.92
N LYS A 21 -3.95 -4.13 -2.75
CA LYS A 21 -3.77 -4.75 -1.43
C LYS A 21 -2.45 -4.29 -0.82
N VAL A 22 -2.57 -3.57 0.28
CA VAL A 22 -1.46 -2.97 1.01
C VAL A 22 -1.47 -3.43 2.46
N MET A 23 -0.43 -3.10 3.20
CA MET A 23 -0.41 -3.23 4.65
C MET A 23 -0.51 -1.84 5.28
N GLY A 24 -1.53 -1.62 6.09
CA GLY A 24 -1.71 -0.38 6.85
C GLY A 24 -1.16 -0.52 8.27
N PHE A 25 -0.45 0.50 8.75
CA PHE A 25 0.05 0.53 10.12
C PHE A 25 -1.01 1.03 11.09
N TRP A 26 -1.36 0.18 12.06
CA TRP A 26 -2.29 0.50 13.12
C TRP A 26 -1.55 1.04 14.35
N LYS A 27 -1.63 2.35 14.56
CA LYS A 27 -0.86 3.06 15.60
C LYS A 27 -1.14 2.59 17.02
N LEU A 28 -2.37 2.15 17.33
CA LEU A 28 -2.75 1.75 18.69
C LEU A 28 -2.03 0.48 19.13
N GLU A 29 -1.89 -0.48 18.23
CA GLU A 29 -1.25 -1.78 18.50
C GLU A 29 0.17 -1.87 17.96
N LYS A 30 0.60 -0.85 17.21
CA LYS A 30 1.89 -0.79 16.50
C LYS A 30 2.12 -2.01 15.59
N LYS A 31 1.05 -2.47 14.92
CA LYS A 31 1.05 -3.64 14.04
C LYS A 31 0.61 -3.27 12.63
N TRP A 32 1.02 -4.07 11.66
CA TRP A 32 0.64 -3.94 10.26
C TRP A 32 -0.51 -4.90 9.95
N TYR A 33 -1.60 -4.38 9.42
CA TYR A 33 -2.79 -5.15 9.07
C TYR A 33 -3.04 -5.10 7.57
N ASN A 34 -3.73 -6.12 7.06
CA ASN A 34 -4.11 -6.17 5.66
C ASN A 34 -5.13 -5.06 5.38
N ALA A 35 -4.84 -4.24 4.39
CA ALA A 35 -5.75 -3.19 3.95
C ALA A 35 -5.84 -3.14 2.43
N THR A 36 -6.92 -2.55 1.93
CA THR A 36 -7.13 -2.32 0.50
C THR A 36 -7.29 -0.84 0.26
N VAL A 37 -6.55 -0.29 -0.69
CA VAL A 37 -6.68 1.12 -1.07
C VAL A 37 -8.04 1.33 -1.73
N LEU A 38 -8.84 2.22 -1.17
CA LEU A 38 -10.10 2.63 -1.74
C LEU A 38 -9.91 3.84 -2.66
N GLU A 39 -9.07 4.79 -2.26
CA GLU A 39 -8.88 6.03 -3.00
C GLU A 39 -7.59 6.74 -2.57
N LYS A 40 -6.93 7.43 -3.51
CA LYS A 40 -5.86 8.37 -3.22
C LYS A 40 -6.46 9.77 -3.01
N THR A 41 -6.23 10.33 -1.84
CA THR A 41 -6.64 11.70 -1.47
C THR A 41 -5.41 12.61 -1.42
N LYS A 42 -5.61 13.94 -1.38
CA LYS A 42 -4.50 14.90 -1.21
C LYS A 42 -3.75 14.71 0.12
N SER A 43 -4.40 14.15 1.14
CA SER A 43 -3.83 13.97 2.48
C SER A 43 -3.18 12.59 2.69
N GLY A 44 -3.30 11.67 1.74
CA GLY A 44 -2.84 10.29 1.86
C GLY A 44 -3.78 9.31 1.16
N TYR A 45 -3.77 8.05 1.58
CA TYR A 45 -4.59 7.00 0.96
C TYR A 45 -5.69 6.57 1.90
N LYS A 46 -6.91 6.59 1.40
CA LYS A 46 -8.06 5.98 2.06
C LYS A 46 -7.95 4.48 1.84
N VAL A 47 -7.81 3.73 2.93
CA VAL A 47 -7.72 2.27 2.92
C VAL A 47 -8.81 1.67 3.79
N VAL A 48 -9.23 0.45 3.46
CA VAL A 48 -10.11 -0.37 4.30
C VAL A 48 -9.33 -1.56 4.85
N PHE A 49 -9.32 -1.72 6.17
CA PHE A 49 -8.72 -2.88 6.83
C PHE A 49 -9.60 -4.10 6.66
N ALA A 50 -9.04 -5.23 6.23
CA ALA A 50 -9.79 -6.44 5.93
C ALA A 50 -10.33 -7.13 7.19
N ASP A 51 -9.64 -6.99 8.32
CA ASP A 51 -9.96 -7.65 9.58
C ASP A 51 -11.26 -7.11 10.20
N ASP A 52 -11.40 -5.79 10.30
CA ASP A 52 -12.54 -5.13 10.96
C ASP A 52 -13.42 -4.31 9.99
N ASN A 53 -13.19 -4.44 8.67
CA ASN A 53 -13.82 -3.61 7.62
C ASN A 53 -13.76 -2.10 7.91
N LEU A 54 -12.70 -1.65 8.60
CA LEU A 54 -12.57 -0.27 9.05
C LEU A 54 -11.89 0.60 8.00
N VAL A 55 -12.52 1.72 7.65
CA VAL A 55 -11.96 2.69 6.72
C VAL A 55 -11.13 3.75 7.45
N ARG A 56 -9.89 3.97 6.99
CA ARG A 56 -8.98 4.99 7.53
C ARG A 56 -8.21 5.68 6.41
N VAL A 57 -7.77 6.91 6.67
CA VAL A 57 -6.82 7.62 5.80
C VAL A 57 -5.43 7.50 6.42
N LEU A 58 -4.50 6.92 5.68
CA LEU A 58 -3.12 6.72 6.09
C LEU A 58 -2.18 7.47 5.14
N GLY A 59 -1.17 8.13 5.72
CA GLY A 59 -0.05 8.64 4.94
C GLY A 59 0.87 7.51 4.46
N LEU A 60 1.69 7.78 3.44
CA LEU A 60 2.65 6.83 2.86
C LEU A 60 3.52 6.14 3.92
N GLN A 61 3.96 6.88 4.94
CA GLN A 61 4.75 6.34 6.05
C GLN A 61 4.08 5.20 6.83
N ASN A 62 2.74 5.10 6.75
CA ASN A 62 1.93 4.09 7.43
C ASN A 62 1.36 3.06 6.43
N LEU A 63 1.89 2.99 5.21
CA LEU A 63 1.48 2.06 4.17
C LEU A 63 2.69 1.32 3.62
N ARG A 64 2.52 0.02 3.35
CA ARG A 64 3.54 -0.84 2.75
C ARG A 64 2.92 -1.71 1.69
N GLN A 65 3.68 -2.03 0.65
CA GLN A 65 3.25 -3.04 -0.32
C GLN A 65 3.11 -4.39 0.39
N LYS A 66 2.06 -5.12 0.05
CA LYS A 66 1.92 -6.50 0.48
C LYS A 66 2.88 -7.33 -0.36
N THR A 67 4.03 -7.71 0.20
CA THR A 67 4.90 -8.71 -0.42
C THR A 67 4.13 -10.02 -0.51
N SER A 68 3.59 -10.31 -1.69
CA SER A 68 3.15 -11.66 -2.04
C SER A 68 4.40 -12.39 -2.50
N ARG A 69 4.96 -13.24 -1.63
CA ARG A 69 6.00 -14.20 -2.00
C ARG A 69 5.36 -15.51 -2.40
#